data_AF-A0A8S1JRV2-F1
#
_entry.id   AF-A0A8S1JRV2-F1
#
_cell.length_a   1.000
_cell.length_b   1.000
_cell.length_c   1.000
_cell.angle_alpha   90.00
_cell.angle_beta   90.00
_cell.angle_gamma   90.00
#
_symmetry.space_group_name_H-M   'P 1'
#
loop_
_entity.id
_entity.type
_entity.pdbx_description
1 polymer ?
#
loop_
_entity_poly.entity_id
_entity_poly.type
_entity_poly.pdbx_seq_one_letter_code
_entity_poly.pdbx_strand_id
1 'polypeptide(L)'
;MGSCTLKQPHIQQNIIVEKQCSCDEQNEETSNMCQPPLNVNNENIRLNTASEECDLQNKIHQLQITKMEPLKFQSKKPITMHSKDGLEIQINLSMSGYGLISFNDGSHYEGYFEQGLIHGFGRFTDLDNNIYIGEWVKNKKHGYGKEIVINQYTYQGQFVNNFKHGKGYVQYEDGTSYEGQFDNNNLNGFGIYQGLNGLKYEGYWVNNQMEGLGKLTLSNQSVYEGSFKQNKKNGYGVYTWTDGKQYKGYWKDDNQDGEGELIKSDGQPIKIKYQNGKRIASNLKILSPINFD
;
A
#
# COMPACT_ATOMS: atom_id res chain seq x y z
N MET A 1 -56.01 -3.54 -25.84
CA MET A 1 -55.10 -4.69 -25.63
C MET A 1 -53.75 -4.33 -26.22
N GLY A 2 -52.65 -4.54 -25.50
CA GLY A 2 -51.29 -4.47 -26.04
C GLY A 2 -50.55 -3.16 -25.77
N SER A 3 -49.55 -3.25 -24.90
CA SER A 3 -48.78 -2.21 -24.25
C SER A 3 -47.43 -1.87 -24.92
N CYS A 4 -46.88 -0.76 -24.42
CA CYS A 4 -45.46 -0.45 -24.22
C CYS A 4 -44.71 0.38 -25.26
N THR A 5 -44.20 1.49 -24.72
CA THR A 5 -43.41 2.58 -25.28
C THR A 5 -41.93 2.33 -24.95
N LEU A 6 -41.02 2.70 -25.85
CA LEU A 6 -39.88 3.61 -25.58
C LEU A 6 -39.02 3.77 -26.84
N LYS A 7 -39.10 4.95 -27.45
CA LYS A 7 -38.07 5.51 -28.33
C LYS A 7 -37.23 6.47 -27.47
N GLN A 8 -35.92 6.29 -27.42
CA GLN A 8 -34.95 7.23 -28.02
C GLN A 8 -33.48 6.77 -27.85
N PRO A 9 -32.55 7.31 -28.66
CA PRO A 9 -31.27 6.69 -29.02
C PRO A 9 -30.02 7.39 -28.43
N HIS A 10 -28.87 6.80 -28.74
CA HIS A 10 -27.50 7.34 -28.76
C HIS A 10 -26.81 7.69 -27.43
N ILE A 11 -25.80 6.89 -27.09
CA ILE A 11 -24.55 7.41 -26.52
C ILE A 11 -23.38 6.80 -27.31
N GLN A 12 -22.84 7.60 -28.23
CA GLN A 12 -21.46 7.48 -28.69
C GLN A 12 -20.57 8.02 -27.57
N GLN A 13 -19.61 7.22 -27.10
CA GLN A 13 -18.28 7.67 -26.70
C GLN A 13 -17.38 6.44 -26.63
N ASN A 14 -16.67 6.18 -27.73
CA ASN A 14 -15.55 5.26 -27.73
C ASN A 14 -14.42 5.91 -26.91
N ILE A 15 -14.10 5.35 -25.75
CA ILE A 15 -12.80 5.61 -25.11
C ILE A 15 -11.82 4.66 -25.79
N ILE A 16 -11.11 5.16 -26.79
CA ILE A 16 -9.92 4.52 -27.34
C ILE A 16 -8.80 4.80 -26.35
N VAL A 17 -8.39 3.81 -25.58
CA VAL A 17 -7.12 3.88 -24.85
C VAL A 17 -6.03 3.45 -25.83
N GLU A 18 -5.40 4.42 -26.48
CA GLU A 18 -4.19 4.15 -27.26
C GLU A 18 -3.06 3.77 -26.31
N LYS A 19 -2.66 2.50 -26.39
CA LYS A 19 -1.50 1.97 -25.67
C LYS A 19 -0.24 2.42 -26.40
N GLN A 20 0.39 3.52 -25.97
CA GLN A 20 1.79 3.76 -26.34
C GLN A 20 2.70 2.99 -25.39
N CYS A 21 3.00 1.76 -25.74
CA CYS A 21 4.17 1.04 -25.23
C CYS A 21 4.98 0.61 -26.45
N SER A 22 6.07 1.32 -26.74
CA SER A 22 7.14 0.81 -27.58
C SER A 22 8.09 0.05 -26.66
N CYS A 23 8.10 -1.27 -26.81
CA CYS A 23 9.14 -2.14 -26.27
C CYS A 23 9.93 -2.61 -27.47
N ASP A 24 11.14 -2.09 -27.67
CA ASP A 24 12.05 -2.62 -28.68
C ASP A 24 12.49 -4.03 -28.26
N GLU A 25 12.20 -4.99 -29.13
CA GLU A 25 12.65 -6.37 -29.05
C GLU A 25 14.16 -6.42 -29.32
N GLN A 26 14.96 -6.62 -28.26
CA GLN A 26 16.16 -7.45 -28.29
C GLN A 26 16.84 -7.44 -26.91
N ASN A 27 16.59 -8.50 -26.14
CA ASN A 27 17.55 -9.26 -25.33
C ASN A 27 16.83 -9.95 -24.15
N GLU A 28 16.80 -11.28 -24.22
CA GLU A 28 16.42 -12.14 -23.10
C GLU A 28 17.42 -11.94 -21.95
N GLU A 29 16.91 -11.92 -20.72
CA GLU A 29 17.61 -11.76 -19.42
C GLU A 29 17.69 -10.36 -18.74
N THR A 30 17.07 -9.28 -19.25
CA THR A 30 16.90 -8.04 -18.42
C THR A 30 15.50 -7.39 -18.41
N SER A 31 14.46 -8.07 -18.89
CA SER A 31 13.09 -7.51 -19.01
C SER A 31 12.29 -7.33 -17.69
N ASN A 32 12.91 -7.39 -16.50
CA ASN A 32 12.22 -7.25 -15.20
C ASN A 32 12.74 -6.10 -14.33
N MET A 33 13.22 -5.02 -14.94
CA MET A 33 13.61 -3.81 -14.22
C MET A 33 13.08 -2.55 -14.89
N CYS A 34 11.80 -2.25 -14.69
CA CYS A 34 11.32 -0.87 -14.83
C CYS A 34 11.61 -0.15 -13.50
N GLN A 35 12.83 0.37 -13.35
CA GLN A 35 13.09 1.44 -12.38
C GLN A 35 12.61 2.78 -13.00
N PRO A 36 11.94 3.66 -12.24
CA PRO A 36 11.67 5.01 -12.73
C PRO A 36 12.98 5.81 -12.79
N PRO A 37 13.15 6.74 -13.75
CA PRO A 37 14.37 7.51 -13.85
C PRO A 37 14.52 8.45 -12.66
N LEU A 38 15.65 8.33 -11.96
CA LEU A 38 16.22 9.42 -11.20
C LEU A 38 16.70 10.48 -12.19
N ASN A 39 16.11 11.67 -12.13
CA ASN A 39 16.84 12.87 -12.54
C ASN A 39 16.49 14.01 -11.60
N VAL A 40 17.44 14.29 -10.72
CA VAL A 40 17.48 15.48 -9.87
C VAL A 40 18.17 16.54 -10.70
N ASN A 41 17.44 17.58 -11.11
CA ASN A 41 18.04 18.88 -11.39
C ASN A 41 17.16 19.96 -10.75
N ASN A 42 17.73 20.57 -9.72
CA ASN A 42 17.23 21.77 -9.09
C ASN A 42 17.14 22.90 -10.12
N GLU A 43 16.01 23.60 -10.16
CA GLU A 43 15.96 25.07 -10.04
C GLU A 43 14.50 25.55 -9.91
N ASN A 44 14.26 26.31 -8.84
CA ASN A 44 13.16 27.26 -8.62
C ASN A 44 11.76 26.74 -8.23
N ILE A 45 11.58 26.71 -6.90
CA ILE A 45 10.36 26.87 -6.09
C ILE A 45 9.19 27.57 -6.80
N ARG A 46 8.00 26.96 -6.71
CA ARG A 46 6.74 27.61 -6.26
C ARG A 46 5.73 26.55 -5.81
N LEU A 47 5.49 26.53 -4.50
CA LEU A 47 4.31 25.90 -3.88
C LEU A 47 3.07 26.60 -4.43
N ASN A 48 2.32 25.92 -5.30
CA ASN A 48 0.93 26.27 -5.59
C ASN A 48 0.05 25.12 -5.13
N THR A 49 -0.63 25.38 -4.03
CA THR A 49 -1.74 24.62 -3.47
C THR A 49 -2.88 24.46 -4.48
N ALA A 50 -3.52 23.29 -4.42
CA ALA A 50 -4.81 22.92 -5.00
C ALA A 50 -4.84 22.60 -6.51
N SER A 51 -4.67 21.31 -6.84
CA SER A 51 -5.62 20.49 -7.63
C SER A 51 -4.90 19.26 -8.18
N GLU A 52 -4.90 18.14 -7.45
CA GLU A 52 -4.63 16.79 -8.02
C GLU A 52 -4.75 15.66 -6.96
N GLU A 53 -4.95 15.98 -5.68
CA GLU A 53 -5.19 15.00 -4.60
C GLU A 53 -6.64 14.48 -4.49
N CYS A 54 -7.54 14.86 -5.40
CA CYS A 54 -8.97 14.51 -5.32
C CYS A 54 -9.46 13.65 -6.49
N ASP A 55 -8.71 12.62 -6.89
CA ASP A 55 -9.21 11.64 -7.88
C ASP A 55 -8.79 10.17 -7.60
N LEU A 56 -8.26 9.87 -6.41
CA LEU A 56 -8.11 8.46 -5.98
C LEU A 56 -9.41 7.92 -5.36
N GLN A 57 -10.12 8.73 -4.57
CA GLN A 57 -11.39 8.30 -3.97
C GLN A 57 -12.46 7.98 -5.04
N ASN A 58 -12.48 8.72 -6.15
CA ASN A 58 -13.46 8.52 -7.22
C ASN A 58 -13.11 7.36 -8.17
N LYS A 59 -11.83 7.04 -8.38
CA LYS A 59 -11.43 5.87 -9.17
C LYS A 59 -11.55 4.55 -8.41
N ILE A 60 -11.36 4.56 -7.10
CA ILE A 60 -11.48 3.36 -6.25
C ILE A 60 -12.95 2.96 -6.04
N HIS A 61 -13.90 3.90 -6.13
CA HIS A 61 -15.33 3.61 -5.97
C HIS A 61 -16.03 3.03 -7.21
N GLN A 62 -15.35 2.92 -8.36
CA GLN A 62 -15.96 2.50 -9.63
C GLN A 62 -15.60 1.08 -10.11
N LEU A 63 -15.05 0.21 -9.27
CA LEU A 63 -15.09 -1.23 -9.55
C LEU A 63 -16.45 -1.82 -9.14
N GLN A 64 -17.54 -1.20 -9.57
CA GLN A 64 -18.85 -1.84 -9.61
C GLN A 64 -18.96 -2.56 -10.95
N ILE A 65 -18.86 -3.90 -10.91
CA ILE A 65 -19.00 -4.76 -12.08
C ILE A 65 -20.47 -4.70 -12.53
N THR A 66 -20.79 -3.78 -13.45
CA THR A 66 -22.03 -3.82 -14.22
C THR A 66 -21.95 -4.95 -15.25
N LYS A 67 -22.31 -6.14 -14.79
CA LYS A 67 -22.87 -7.26 -15.55
C LYS A 67 -22.21 -7.52 -16.92
N MET A 68 -21.06 -8.18 -16.93
CA MET A 68 -20.58 -8.89 -18.12
C MET A 68 -21.41 -10.16 -18.31
N GLU A 69 -22.07 -10.30 -19.46
CA GLU A 69 -22.65 -11.58 -19.85
C GLU A 69 -21.52 -12.58 -20.13
N PRO A 70 -21.55 -13.79 -19.55
CA PRO A 70 -20.48 -14.76 -19.76
C PRO A 70 -20.49 -15.24 -21.22
N LEU A 71 -19.41 -14.98 -21.94
CA LEU A 71 -19.12 -15.65 -23.21
C LEU A 71 -18.90 -17.14 -22.90
N LYS A 72 -19.88 -17.98 -23.24
CA LYS A 72 -19.77 -19.43 -23.13
C LYS A 72 -18.81 -19.94 -24.21
N PHE A 73 -17.59 -20.27 -23.82
CA PHE A 73 -16.67 -20.99 -24.69
C PHE A 73 -16.79 -22.51 -24.43
N GLN A 74 -17.04 -23.29 -25.49
CA GLN A 74 -16.96 -24.75 -25.45
C GLN A 74 -15.57 -25.17 -25.95
N SER A 75 -14.77 -25.79 -25.07
CA SER A 75 -13.44 -26.34 -25.40
C SER A 75 -13.50 -27.31 -26.60
N LYS A 76 -12.54 -27.18 -27.51
CA LYS A 76 -12.25 -28.18 -28.55
C LYS A 76 -11.45 -29.32 -27.90
N LYS A 77 -12.13 -30.46 -27.74
CA LYS A 77 -11.72 -31.83 -27.35
C LYS A 77 -10.54 -31.98 -26.35
N PRO A 78 -10.73 -32.66 -25.21
CA PRO A 78 -9.66 -32.94 -24.25
C PRO A 78 -8.59 -33.89 -24.82
N ILE A 79 -7.36 -33.76 -24.32
CA ILE A 79 -6.28 -34.73 -24.54
C ILE A 79 -6.34 -35.74 -23.41
N THR A 80 -6.53 -37.01 -23.74
CA THR A 80 -6.44 -38.11 -22.79
C THR A 80 -4.97 -38.53 -22.62
N MET A 81 -4.48 -38.50 -21.38
CA MET A 81 -3.21 -39.10 -20.96
C MET A 81 -3.47 -40.28 -20.05
N HIS A 82 -2.65 -41.33 -20.14
CA HIS A 82 -2.71 -42.47 -19.23
C HIS A 82 -1.50 -42.44 -18.29
N SER A 83 -1.75 -42.50 -16.97
CA SER A 83 -0.72 -42.81 -15.99
C SER A 83 -0.12 -44.20 -16.25
N LYS A 84 1.10 -44.45 -15.77
CA LYS A 84 1.72 -45.81 -15.77
C LYS A 84 0.82 -46.85 -15.10
N ASP A 85 -0.03 -46.42 -14.17
CA ASP A 85 -0.98 -47.27 -13.44
C ASP A 85 -2.37 -47.34 -14.11
N GLY A 86 -2.51 -46.83 -15.33
CA GLY A 86 -3.75 -46.89 -16.12
C GLY A 86 -4.78 -45.82 -15.82
N LEU A 87 -4.48 -44.85 -14.94
CA LEU A 87 -5.38 -43.73 -14.65
C LEU A 87 -5.51 -42.81 -15.88
N GLU A 88 -6.73 -42.66 -16.38
CA GLU A 88 -7.05 -41.75 -17.47
C GLU A 88 -7.17 -40.30 -16.95
N ILE A 89 -6.28 -39.42 -17.40
CA ILE A 89 -6.30 -37.99 -17.08
C ILE A 89 -6.67 -37.25 -18.36
N GLN A 90 -7.85 -36.62 -18.38
CA GLN A 90 -8.24 -35.74 -19.47
C GLN A 90 -7.71 -34.33 -19.20
N ILE A 91 -6.67 -33.93 -19.92
CA ILE A 91 -6.10 -32.58 -19.88
C ILE A 91 -6.68 -31.77 -21.04
N ASN A 92 -7.51 -30.78 -20.75
CA ASN A 92 -7.90 -29.76 -21.72
C ASN A 92 -6.72 -28.77 -21.92
N LEU A 93 -5.76 -29.12 -22.78
CA LEU A 93 -4.66 -28.23 -23.19
C LEU A 93 -5.11 -27.04 -24.07
N SER A 94 -6.42 -26.74 -24.14
CA SER A 94 -6.99 -25.66 -24.96
C SER A 94 -7.77 -24.60 -24.16
N MET A 95 -7.61 -24.56 -22.83
CA MET A 95 -8.22 -23.50 -22.01
C MET A 95 -7.47 -22.18 -22.20
N SER A 96 -7.81 -21.47 -23.27
CA SER A 96 -7.57 -20.04 -23.43
C SER A 96 -8.91 -19.32 -23.52
N GLY A 97 -9.02 -18.14 -22.91
CA GLY A 97 -10.28 -17.39 -22.81
C GLY A 97 -10.92 -17.47 -21.42
N TYR A 98 -12.15 -17.02 -21.29
CA TYR A 98 -12.87 -16.98 -20.01
C TYR A 98 -13.47 -18.35 -19.67
N GLY A 99 -13.38 -18.76 -18.39
CA GLY A 99 -13.95 -20.00 -17.92
C GLY A 99 -14.11 -20.06 -16.40
N LEU A 100 -14.69 -21.17 -15.95
CA LEU A 100 -14.84 -21.54 -14.55
C LEU A 100 -14.14 -22.88 -14.34
N ILE A 101 -13.31 -22.97 -13.30
CA ILE A 101 -12.74 -24.22 -12.81
C ILE A 101 -13.08 -24.38 -11.33
N SER A 102 -13.57 -25.57 -10.98
CA SER A 102 -13.71 -26.02 -9.60
C SER A 102 -12.65 -27.06 -9.34
N PHE A 103 -11.91 -26.92 -8.24
CA PHE A 103 -10.85 -27.81 -7.83
C PHE A 103 -11.39 -28.89 -6.88
N ASN A 104 -10.68 -30.01 -6.77
CA ASN A 104 -11.11 -31.15 -5.94
C ASN A 104 -11.18 -30.81 -4.45
N ASP A 105 -10.42 -29.81 -4.01
CA ASP A 105 -10.43 -29.34 -2.64
C ASP A 105 -11.71 -28.54 -2.31
N GLY A 106 -12.42 -28.05 -3.32
CA GLY A 106 -13.61 -27.21 -3.18
C GLY A 106 -13.38 -25.74 -3.52
N SER A 107 -12.12 -25.33 -3.74
CA SER A 107 -11.81 -24.00 -4.24
C SER A 107 -12.28 -23.83 -5.70
N HIS A 108 -12.46 -22.59 -6.14
CA HIS A 108 -12.86 -22.31 -7.52
C HIS A 108 -12.29 -21.01 -8.04
N TYR A 109 -12.03 -21.01 -9.35
CA TYR A 109 -11.59 -19.84 -10.09
C TYR A 109 -12.55 -19.57 -11.25
N GLU A 110 -12.96 -18.32 -11.38
CA GLU A 110 -13.73 -17.79 -12.49
C GLU A 110 -12.96 -16.64 -13.13
N GLY A 111 -12.56 -16.78 -14.39
CA GLY A 111 -11.78 -15.74 -15.06
C GLY A 111 -11.09 -16.20 -16.33
N TYR A 112 -10.12 -15.42 -16.77
CA TYR A 112 -9.37 -15.71 -17.99
C TYR A 112 -8.29 -16.77 -17.78
N PHE A 113 -8.02 -17.50 -18.86
CA PHE A 113 -6.94 -18.48 -18.98
C PHE A 113 -6.13 -18.20 -20.25
N GLU A 114 -4.85 -18.57 -20.21
CA GLU A 114 -3.95 -18.61 -21.36
C GLU A 114 -3.14 -19.90 -21.31
N GLN A 115 -3.25 -20.74 -22.35
CA GLN A 115 -2.53 -22.02 -22.45
C GLN A 115 -2.76 -22.93 -21.23
N GLY A 116 -3.98 -22.95 -20.71
CA GLY A 116 -4.35 -23.75 -19.53
C GLY A 116 -3.90 -23.17 -18.19
N LEU A 117 -3.24 -22.01 -18.17
CA LEU A 117 -2.86 -21.31 -16.94
C LEU A 117 -3.86 -20.18 -16.65
N ILE A 118 -4.13 -19.94 -15.38
CA ILE A 118 -4.85 -18.75 -14.91
C ILE A 118 -4.03 -17.51 -15.33
N HIS A 119 -4.63 -16.64 -16.15
CA HIS A 119 -3.99 -15.47 -16.74
C HIS A 119 -5.04 -14.39 -17.00
N GLY A 120 -4.70 -13.12 -16.82
CA GLY A 120 -5.60 -11.99 -17.05
C GLY A 120 -6.46 -11.74 -15.81
N PHE A 121 -7.65 -11.18 -15.98
CA PHE A 121 -8.51 -10.87 -14.84
C PHE A 121 -9.31 -12.08 -14.37
N GLY A 122 -9.45 -12.25 -13.05
CA GLY A 122 -10.28 -13.33 -12.52
C GLY A 122 -10.50 -13.27 -11.01
N ARG A 123 -11.46 -14.07 -10.56
CA ARG A 123 -11.85 -14.25 -9.17
C ARG A 123 -11.52 -15.66 -8.72
N PHE A 124 -10.68 -15.78 -7.70
CA PHE A 124 -10.41 -17.03 -6.98
C PHE A 124 -11.09 -17.02 -5.62
N THR A 125 -11.71 -18.13 -5.24
CA THR A 125 -12.20 -18.38 -3.87
C THR A 125 -11.52 -19.63 -3.35
N ASP A 126 -10.85 -19.51 -2.21
CA ASP A 126 -10.22 -20.66 -1.56
C ASP A 126 -11.20 -21.44 -0.67
N LEU A 127 -10.67 -22.43 0.06
CA LEU A 127 -11.43 -23.33 0.94
C LEU A 127 -12.05 -22.63 2.15
N ASP A 128 -11.43 -21.56 2.60
CA ASP A 128 -11.88 -20.75 3.74
C ASP A 128 -12.83 -19.63 3.27
N ASN A 129 -13.23 -19.65 2.00
CA ASN A 129 -13.99 -18.61 1.32
C ASN A 129 -13.26 -17.26 1.20
N ASN A 130 -11.94 -17.21 1.42
CA ASN A 130 -11.18 -16.01 1.11
C ASN A 130 -11.19 -15.76 -0.39
N ILE A 131 -11.18 -14.49 -0.77
CA ILE A 131 -11.41 -14.07 -2.15
C ILE A 131 -10.19 -13.30 -2.65
N TYR A 132 -9.73 -13.63 -3.85
CA TYR A 132 -8.91 -12.72 -4.64
C TYR A 132 -9.65 -12.35 -5.92
N ILE A 133 -9.70 -11.06 -6.24
CA ILE A 133 -10.23 -10.54 -7.50
C ILE A 133 -9.16 -9.62 -8.08
N GLY A 134 -8.61 -9.95 -9.23
CA GLY A 134 -7.54 -9.14 -9.80
C GLY A 134 -6.89 -9.78 -11.02
N GLU A 135 -5.74 -9.22 -11.38
CA GLU A 135 -4.93 -9.70 -12.48
C GLU A 135 -4.08 -10.91 -12.10
N TRP A 136 -3.87 -11.79 -13.07
CA TRP A 136 -3.12 -13.02 -12.93
C TRP A 136 -2.11 -13.13 -14.07
N VAL A 137 -0.94 -13.66 -13.77
CA VAL A 137 0.06 -14.06 -14.76
C VAL A 137 0.55 -15.45 -14.42
N LYS A 138 0.27 -16.43 -15.28
CA LYS A 138 0.75 -17.82 -15.16
C LYS A 138 0.50 -18.39 -13.75
N ASN A 139 -0.76 -18.42 -13.31
CA ASN A 139 -1.22 -18.89 -12.01
C ASN A 139 -0.79 -18.06 -10.79
N LYS A 140 -0.22 -16.87 -10.98
CA LYS A 140 0.19 -16.00 -9.88
C LYS A 140 -0.61 -14.70 -9.89
N LYS A 141 -1.04 -14.22 -8.73
CA LYS A 141 -1.57 -12.87 -8.55
C LYS A 141 -0.50 -11.88 -9.03
N HIS A 142 -0.91 -10.96 -9.89
CA HIS A 142 -0.05 -9.95 -10.50
C HIS A 142 -0.86 -8.67 -10.72
N GLY A 143 -0.22 -7.58 -11.14
CA GLY A 143 -0.93 -6.34 -11.50
C GLY A 143 -1.75 -5.79 -10.33
N TYR A 144 -2.92 -5.23 -10.58
CA TYR A 144 -3.81 -4.75 -9.53
C TYR A 144 -4.81 -5.83 -9.11
N GLY A 145 -5.08 -5.91 -7.81
CA GLY A 145 -6.08 -6.82 -7.27
C GLY A 145 -6.59 -6.43 -5.89
N LYS A 146 -7.65 -7.12 -5.49
CA LYS A 146 -8.27 -7.06 -4.17
C LYS A 146 -8.27 -8.44 -3.55
N GLU A 147 -7.71 -8.54 -2.35
CA GLU A 147 -7.68 -9.74 -1.52
C GLU A 147 -8.54 -9.52 -0.29
N ILE A 148 -9.46 -10.43 -0.02
CA ILE A 148 -10.35 -10.42 1.14
C ILE A 148 -10.08 -11.70 1.91
N VAL A 149 -9.42 -11.57 3.06
CA VAL A 149 -9.26 -12.67 4.01
C VAL A 149 -10.33 -12.47 5.08
N ILE A 150 -11.29 -13.39 5.11
CA ILE A 150 -12.50 -13.27 5.94
C ILE A 150 -12.09 -13.16 7.41
N ASN A 151 -12.70 -12.19 8.12
CA ASN A 151 -12.43 -11.89 9.53
C ASN A 151 -10.94 -11.65 9.83
N GLN A 152 -10.20 -11.09 8.87
CA GLN A 152 -8.80 -10.73 9.09
C GLN A 152 -8.49 -9.38 8.46
N TYR A 153 -8.53 -9.30 7.13
CA TYR A 153 -8.21 -8.05 6.41
C TYR A 153 -8.75 -8.02 4.99
N THR A 154 -8.85 -6.81 4.44
CA THR A 154 -9.02 -6.56 3.01
C THR A 154 -7.82 -5.75 2.52
N TYR A 155 -7.14 -6.25 1.49
CA TYR A 155 -6.08 -5.53 0.78
C TYR A 155 -6.56 -5.16 -0.63
N GLN A 156 -6.20 -3.98 -1.09
CA GLN A 156 -6.36 -3.54 -2.48
C GLN A 156 -5.11 -2.82 -2.93
N GLY A 157 -4.48 -3.28 -4.00
CA GLY A 157 -3.21 -2.72 -4.46
C GLY A 157 -2.52 -3.58 -5.49
N GLN A 158 -1.22 -3.36 -5.66
CA GLN A 158 -0.43 -4.07 -6.65
C GLN A 158 0.10 -5.40 -6.11
N PHE A 159 0.22 -6.38 -6.99
CA PHE A 159 0.77 -7.69 -6.73
C PHE A 159 1.88 -8.00 -7.73
N VAL A 160 2.92 -8.69 -7.28
CA VAL A 160 3.95 -9.30 -8.12
C VAL A 160 4.20 -10.71 -7.61
N ASN A 161 3.94 -11.71 -8.47
CA ASN A 161 4.22 -13.12 -8.17
C ASN A 161 3.59 -13.62 -6.86
N ASN A 162 2.31 -13.29 -6.62
CA ASN A 162 1.56 -13.56 -5.37
C ASN A 162 1.83 -12.63 -4.18
N PHE A 163 2.84 -11.76 -4.24
CA PHE A 163 3.18 -10.87 -3.14
C PHE A 163 2.60 -9.48 -3.35
N LYS A 164 2.08 -8.85 -2.29
CA LYS A 164 1.73 -7.42 -2.28
C LYS A 164 2.99 -6.62 -2.55
N HIS A 165 2.89 -5.68 -3.46
CA HIS A 165 4.02 -4.87 -3.92
C HIS A 165 3.51 -3.47 -4.31
N GLY A 166 4.41 -2.51 -4.56
CA GLY A 166 4.03 -1.18 -5.04
C GLY A 166 3.08 -0.45 -4.08
N LYS A 167 2.16 0.36 -4.60
CA LYS A 167 1.17 1.06 -3.78
C LYS A 167 -0.02 0.15 -3.45
N GLY A 168 -0.50 0.23 -2.21
CA GLY A 168 -1.71 -0.46 -1.80
C GLY A 168 -2.32 0.11 -0.52
N TYR A 169 -3.49 -0.42 -0.22
CA TYR A 169 -4.28 -0.14 0.97
C TYR A 169 -4.65 -1.47 1.64
N VAL A 170 -4.44 -1.58 2.96
CA VAL A 170 -4.93 -2.70 3.77
C VAL A 170 -5.78 -2.16 4.91
N GLN A 171 -6.95 -2.76 5.10
CA GLN A 171 -7.83 -2.54 6.24
C GLN A 171 -7.94 -3.85 7.01
N TYR A 172 -7.66 -3.81 8.31
CA TYR A 172 -7.79 -4.94 9.22
C TYR A 172 -9.17 -4.93 9.90
N GLU A 173 -9.60 -6.10 10.37
CA GLU A 173 -10.89 -6.28 11.07
C GLU A 173 -10.98 -5.42 12.34
N ASP A 174 -9.87 -5.21 13.04
CA ASP A 174 -9.83 -4.39 14.25
C ASP A 174 -10.05 -2.89 14.00
N GLY A 175 -10.15 -2.48 12.73
CA GLY A 175 -10.33 -1.09 12.32
C GLY A 175 -9.02 -0.37 11.97
N THR A 176 -7.85 -0.98 12.21
CA THR A 176 -6.57 -0.40 11.80
C THR A 176 -6.38 -0.49 10.29
N SER A 177 -5.61 0.43 9.72
CA SER A 177 -5.33 0.44 8.29
C SER A 177 -3.95 0.97 7.95
N TYR A 178 -3.47 0.60 6.77
CA TYR A 178 -2.27 1.14 6.18
C TYR A 178 -2.50 1.49 4.71
N GLU A 179 -2.07 2.68 4.32
CA GLU A 179 -2.01 3.14 2.94
C GLU A 179 -0.59 3.54 2.60
N GLY A 180 0.03 2.89 1.61
CA GLY A 180 1.40 3.21 1.28
C GLY A 180 2.06 2.19 0.37
N GLN A 181 3.37 2.19 0.42
CA GLN A 181 4.20 1.29 -0.38
C GLN A 181 4.35 -0.08 0.32
N PHE A 182 4.45 -1.13 -0.51
CA PHE A 182 4.65 -2.52 -0.13
C PHE A 182 5.82 -3.10 -0.92
N ASP A 183 6.60 -3.95 -0.27
CA ASP A 183 7.58 -4.81 -0.93
C ASP A 183 7.51 -6.22 -0.35
N ASN A 184 7.20 -7.20 -1.20
CA ASN A 184 7.10 -8.62 -0.85
C ASN A 184 6.25 -8.88 0.42
N ASN A 185 5.00 -8.37 0.42
CA ASN A 185 4.06 -8.37 1.55
C ASN A 185 4.40 -7.44 2.73
N ASN A 186 5.58 -6.85 2.78
CA ASN A 186 5.97 -5.97 3.89
C ASN A 186 5.61 -4.51 3.60
N LEU A 187 5.23 -3.77 4.63
CA LEU A 187 5.20 -2.30 4.58
C LEU A 187 6.64 -1.82 4.33
N ASN A 188 6.82 -1.02 3.28
CA ASN A 188 8.13 -0.55 2.86
C ASN A 188 7.99 0.80 2.18
N GLY A 189 8.97 1.70 2.29
CA GLY A 189 8.89 3.05 1.72
C GLY A 189 7.93 3.96 2.49
N PHE A 190 7.35 4.98 1.85
CA PHE A 190 6.47 5.93 2.55
C PHE A 190 5.04 5.38 2.68
N GLY A 191 4.43 5.58 3.86
CA GLY A 191 3.07 5.16 4.12
C GLY A 191 2.44 5.77 5.37
N ILE A 192 1.12 5.71 5.42
CA ILE A 192 0.27 6.20 6.50
C ILE A 192 -0.39 4.99 7.17
N TYR A 193 -0.11 4.81 8.46
CA TYR A 193 -0.79 3.84 9.32
C TYR A 193 -1.79 4.56 10.21
N GLN A 194 -3.04 4.08 10.20
CA GLN A 194 -4.08 4.51 11.13
C GLN A 194 -4.29 3.39 12.15
N GLY A 195 -3.90 3.67 13.38
CA GLY A 195 -4.10 2.78 14.52
C GLY A 195 -5.42 3.07 15.25
N LEU A 196 -5.65 2.30 16.30
CA LEU A 196 -6.81 2.49 17.18
C LEU A 196 -6.72 3.80 17.97
N ASN A 197 -7.87 4.31 18.40
CA ASN A 197 -7.97 5.46 19.31
C ASN A 197 -7.21 6.71 18.82
N GLY A 198 -7.24 6.99 17.51
CA GLY A 198 -6.63 8.18 16.93
C GLY A 198 -5.10 8.14 16.81
N LEU A 199 -4.46 7.00 17.10
CA LEU A 199 -3.04 6.81 16.79
C LEU A 199 -2.86 6.87 15.26
N LYS A 200 -1.92 7.70 14.79
CA LYS A 200 -1.59 7.80 13.37
C LYS A 200 -0.09 7.91 13.20
N TYR A 201 0.49 7.12 12.30
CA TYR A 201 1.86 7.30 11.84
C TYR A 201 1.88 7.65 10.36
N GLU A 202 2.70 8.61 9.98
CA GLU A 202 2.93 9.03 8.60
C GLU A 202 4.43 9.19 8.40
N GLY A 203 5.05 8.32 7.61
CA GLY A 203 6.50 8.30 7.49
C GLY A 203 7.03 7.11 6.72
N TYR A 204 8.32 6.86 6.85
CA TYR A 204 9.01 5.77 6.16
C TYR A 204 8.95 4.45 6.93
N TRP A 205 8.88 3.37 6.16
CA TRP A 205 8.78 2.00 6.61
C TRP A 205 9.88 1.17 5.98
N VAL A 206 10.44 0.24 6.75
CA VAL A 206 11.35 -0.80 6.25
C VAL A 206 10.94 -2.10 6.91
N ASN A 207 10.54 -3.10 6.11
CA ASN A 207 10.18 -4.44 6.60
C ASN A 207 9.19 -4.43 7.77
N ASN A 208 8.07 -3.71 7.61
CA ASN A 208 7.01 -3.54 8.63
C ASN A 208 7.42 -2.73 9.87
N GLN A 209 8.55 -2.01 9.83
CA GLN A 209 9.01 -1.17 10.94
C GLN A 209 9.08 0.29 10.52
N MET A 210 8.65 1.20 11.41
CA MET A 210 8.89 2.64 11.25
C MET A 210 10.41 2.89 11.27
N GLU A 211 10.90 3.58 10.25
CA GLU A 211 12.32 3.82 10.01
C GLU A 211 12.50 5.20 9.39
N GLY A 212 13.61 5.90 9.61
CA GLY A 212 13.84 7.22 9.00
C GLY A 212 12.88 8.30 9.52
N LEU A 213 12.54 9.29 8.69
CA LEU A 213 11.70 10.42 9.11
C LEU A 213 10.21 10.04 9.16
N GLY A 214 9.51 10.52 10.19
CA GLY A 214 8.07 10.35 10.28
C GLY A 214 7.40 11.26 11.31
N LYS A 215 6.07 11.23 11.29
CA LYS A 215 5.17 11.92 12.19
C LYS A 215 4.26 10.90 12.87
N LEU A 216 4.36 10.82 14.20
CA LEU A 216 3.51 9.98 15.05
C LEU A 216 2.58 10.87 15.86
N THR A 217 1.29 10.78 15.59
CA THR A 217 0.22 11.31 16.43
C THR A 217 -0.22 10.21 17.39
N LEU A 218 -0.15 10.49 18.69
CA LEU A 218 -0.57 9.58 19.75
C LEU A 218 -2.07 9.73 20.05
N SER A 219 -2.66 8.74 20.73
CA SER A 219 -4.09 8.76 21.11
C SER A 219 -4.48 9.95 21.98
N ASN A 220 -3.54 10.49 22.75
CA ASN A 220 -3.74 11.70 23.53
C ASN A 220 -3.58 12.98 22.68
N GLN A 221 -3.48 12.91 21.36
CA GLN A 221 -3.21 14.02 20.42
C GLN A 221 -1.83 14.69 20.54
N SER A 222 -0.93 14.18 21.38
CA SER A 222 0.48 14.61 21.32
C SER A 222 1.11 14.13 20.01
N VAL A 223 2.06 14.90 19.48
CA VAL A 223 2.68 14.64 18.18
C VAL A 223 4.19 14.55 18.35
N TYR A 224 4.80 13.53 17.75
CA TYR A 224 6.25 13.46 17.54
C TYR A 224 6.56 13.56 16.05
N GLU A 225 7.44 14.46 15.66
CA GLU A 225 7.95 14.61 14.30
C GLU A 225 9.48 14.49 14.35
N GLY A 226 10.04 13.44 13.76
CA GLY A 226 11.47 13.19 13.85
C GLY A 226 11.90 11.86 13.27
N SER A 227 13.11 11.45 13.64
CA SER A 227 13.69 10.20 13.16
C SER A 227 13.21 9.00 13.99
N PHE A 228 13.06 7.86 13.31
CA PHE A 228 12.68 6.56 13.82
C PHE A 228 13.73 5.52 13.42
N LYS A 229 13.90 4.50 14.26
CA LYS A 229 14.69 3.31 13.98
C LYS A 229 14.02 2.12 14.63
N GLN A 230 13.72 1.08 13.87
CA GLN A 230 13.10 -0.15 14.39
C GLN A 230 11.88 0.12 15.30
N ASN A 231 10.93 0.93 14.82
CA ASN A 231 9.72 1.35 15.55
C ASN A 231 9.91 2.31 16.74
N LYS A 232 11.14 2.77 17.02
CA LYS A 232 11.42 3.67 18.14
C LYS A 232 11.84 5.04 17.69
N LYS A 233 11.46 6.08 18.44
CA LYS A 233 12.02 7.42 18.26
C LYS A 233 13.53 7.35 18.48
N ASN A 234 14.32 7.75 17.49
CA ASN A 234 15.76 7.63 17.51
C ASN A 234 16.39 8.71 16.63
N GLY A 235 17.36 9.47 17.14
CA GLY A 235 17.91 10.64 16.47
C GLY A 235 17.21 11.94 16.87
N TYR A 236 17.28 12.98 16.04
CA TYR A 236 16.65 14.26 16.36
C TYR A 236 15.14 14.24 16.08
N GLY A 237 14.36 14.88 16.95
CA GLY A 237 12.92 15.01 16.78
C GLY A 237 12.29 16.09 17.67
N VAL A 238 11.08 16.48 17.28
CA VAL A 238 10.24 17.45 17.97
C VAL A 238 9.02 16.74 18.54
N TYR A 239 8.84 16.81 19.86
CA TYR A 239 7.65 16.33 20.53
C TYR A 239 6.80 17.51 20.97
N THR A 240 5.56 17.58 20.51
CA THR A 240 4.57 18.59 20.86
C THR A 240 3.52 17.95 21.77
N TRP A 241 3.41 18.45 22.99
CA TRP A 241 2.35 18.07 23.92
C TRP A 241 1.03 18.77 23.55
N THR A 242 -0.09 18.25 24.05
CA THR A 242 -1.42 18.84 23.79
C THR A 242 -1.61 20.24 24.34
N ASP A 243 -0.85 20.63 25.36
CA ASP A 243 -0.84 21.99 25.91
C ASP A 243 0.03 22.96 25.10
N GLY A 244 0.56 22.52 23.95
CA GLY A 244 1.39 23.31 23.05
C GLY A 244 2.86 23.39 23.44
N LYS A 245 3.27 22.83 24.58
CA LYS A 245 4.70 22.73 24.92
C LYS A 245 5.42 21.91 23.85
N GLN A 246 6.69 22.21 23.64
CA GLN A 246 7.52 21.46 22.69
C GLN A 246 8.86 21.07 23.30
N TYR A 247 9.32 19.87 22.98
CA TYR A 247 10.70 19.45 23.18
C TYR A 247 11.35 19.21 21.84
N LYS A 248 12.44 19.91 21.57
CA LYS A 248 13.24 19.78 20.35
C LYS A 248 14.60 19.23 20.76
N GLY A 249 14.92 18.00 20.38
CA GLY A 249 16.18 17.40 20.83
C GLY A 249 16.39 15.97 20.36
N TYR A 250 17.41 15.35 20.92
CA TYR A 250 17.80 14.00 20.57
C TYR A 250 17.03 12.93 21.38
N TRP A 251 16.78 11.81 20.69
CA TRP A 251 16.07 10.66 21.18
C TRP A 251 16.89 9.40 20.96
N LYS A 252 16.79 8.47 21.90
CA LYS A 252 17.38 7.14 21.81
C LYS A 252 16.42 6.13 22.41
N ASP A 253 16.01 5.17 21.60
CA ASP A 253 15.13 4.07 22.01
C ASP A 253 13.90 4.57 22.80
N ASP A 254 13.18 5.52 22.20
CA ASP A 254 11.98 6.19 22.74
C ASP A 254 12.17 7.19 23.89
N ASN A 255 13.40 7.30 24.41
CA ASN A 255 13.74 8.20 25.51
C ASN A 255 14.41 9.47 24.98
N GLN A 256 14.16 10.62 25.61
CA GLN A 256 15.00 11.80 25.39
C GLN A 256 16.44 11.46 25.82
N ASP A 257 17.42 11.74 24.97
CA ASP A 257 18.82 11.43 25.24
C ASP A 257 19.73 12.40 24.48
N GLY A 258 20.55 13.16 25.20
CA GLY A 258 21.39 14.22 24.64
C GLY A 258 20.83 15.62 24.88
N GLU A 259 21.29 16.57 24.07
CA GLU A 259 20.91 17.99 24.18
C GLU A 259 19.55 18.26 23.54
N GLY A 260 18.84 19.26 24.08
CA GLY A 260 17.60 19.74 23.50
C GLY A 260 17.13 21.06 24.12
N GLU A 261 15.98 21.52 23.64
CA GLU A 261 15.31 22.74 24.07
C GLU A 261 13.87 22.41 24.45
N LEU A 262 13.45 22.88 25.63
CA LEU A 262 12.03 22.88 26.03
C LEU A 262 11.45 24.26 25.80
N ILE A 263 10.42 24.34 24.98
CA ILE A 263 9.65 25.56 24.71
C ILE A 263 8.37 25.47 25.53
N LYS A 264 8.20 26.42 26.45
CA LYS A 264 6.99 26.55 27.28
C LYS A 264 6.01 27.53 26.64
N SER A 265 4.90 27.76 27.31
CA SER A 265 3.83 28.69 26.88
C SER A 265 4.30 30.13 26.70
N ASP A 266 5.42 30.54 27.30
CA ASP A 266 6.05 31.86 27.11
C ASP A 266 6.87 31.98 25.81
N GLY A 267 7.01 30.87 25.08
CA GLY A 267 7.75 30.78 23.82
C GLY A 267 9.27 30.77 23.97
N GLN A 268 9.82 30.91 25.18
CA GLN A 268 11.27 30.99 25.40
C GLN A 268 11.88 29.58 25.47
N PRO A 269 12.88 29.26 24.62
CA PRO A 269 13.54 27.96 24.65
C PRO A 269 14.46 27.85 25.87
N ILE A 270 14.31 26.77 26.64
CA ILE A 270 15.18 26.43 27.76
C ILE A 270 16.10 25.27 27.34
N LYS A 271 17.41 25.52 27.28
CA LYS A 271 18.41 24.46 27.04
C LYS A 271 18.38 23.43 28.17
N ILE A 272 18.27 22.17 27.80
CA ILE A 272 18.24 21.03 28.71
C ILE A 272 19.07 19.88 28.12
N LYS A 273 19.48 18.99 29.02
CA LYS A 273 20.17 17.76 28.64
C LYS A 273 19.47 16.58 29.31
N TYR A 274 19.28 15.52 28.55
CA TYR A 274 18.71 14.26 29.04
C TYR A 274 19.74 13.14 28.92
N GLN A 275 19.61 12.15 29.81
CA GLN A 275 20.26 10.87 29.70
C GLN A 275 19.23 9.80 30.05
N ASN A 276 18.92 8.91 29.10
CA ASN A 276 17.91 7.85 29.26
C ASN A 276 16.57 8.37 29.82
N GLY A 277 16.03 9.45 29.26
CA GLY A 277 14.73 10.03 29.63
C GLY A 277 14.75 10.86 30.93
N LYS A 278 15.89 10.95 31.63
CA LYS A 278 16.05 11.77 32.83
C LYS A 278 16.78 13.06 32.53
N ARG A 279 16.20 14.20 32.94
CA ARG A 279 16.86 15.50 32.84
C ARG A 279 18.07 15.50 33.77
N ILE A 280 19.24 15.84 33.23
CA ILE A 280 20.46 16.04 34.01
C ILE A 280 20.74 17.54 34.11
N ALA A 281 21.32 17.96 35.25
CA ALA A 281 21.71 19.35 35.44
C ALA A 281 22.77 19.72 34.39
N SER A 282 22.50 20.73 33.58
CA SER A 282 23.54 21.37 32.80
C SER A 282 24.39 22.19 33.77
N ASN A 283 25.67 21.83 33.92
CA ASN A 283 26.65 22.63 34.67
C ASN A 283 27.00 23.92 33.92
N LEU A 284 26.00 24.73 33.57
CA LEU A 284 26.16 26.06 33.01
C LEU A 284 25.44 27.04 33.95
N LYS A 285 26.09 27.32 35.09
CA LYS A 285 25.99 28.64 35.71
C LYS A 285 26.48 29.63 34.65
N ILE A 286 25.56 30.26 33.93
CA ILE A 286 25.86 31.55 33.33
C ILE A 286 25.96 32.48 34.54
N LEU A 287 27.19 32.69 35.01
CA LEU A 287 27.47 33.84 35.85
C LEU A 287 27.20 35.04 34.95
N SER A 288 26.09 35.75 35.21
CA SER A 288 25.93 37.12 34.75
C SER A 288 27.21 37.89 35.09
N PRO A 289 27.72 38.78 34.23
CA PRO A 289 28.80 39.66 34.64
C PRO A 289 28.31 40.45 35.86
N ILE A 290 29.05 40.32 36.95
CA ILE A 290 28.89 41.14 38.14
C ILE A 290 29.26 42.55 37.70
N ASN A 291 28.27 43.43 37.55
CA ASN A 291 28.53 44.87 37.50
C ASN A 291 28.98 45.27 38.91
N PHE A 292 30.24 45.67 39.02
CA PHE A 292 30.70 46.48 40.14
C PHE A 292 30.44 47.94 39.76
N ASP A 293 29.48 48.56 40.43
CA ASP A 293 29.40 50.03 40.55
C ASP A 293 30.37 50.50 41.64
#